data_AF-A0A7Z9LVL3-F1
#
_entry.id   AF-A0A7Z9LVL3-F1
#
_cell.length_a   1.000
_cell.length_b   1.000
_cell.length_c   1.000
_cell.angle_alpha   90.00
_cell.angle_beta   90.00
_cell.angle_gamma   90.00
#
_symmetry.space_group_name_H-M   'P 1'
#
loop_
_entity.id
_entity.type
_entity.pdbx_description
1 polymer ?
#
loop_
_entity_poly.entity_id
_entity_poly.type
_entity_poly.pdbx_seq_one_letter_code
_entity_poly.pdbx_strand_id
1 'polypeptide(L)'
;MKIFFSILIFYSFLFIDAFADVKFSNYRDYKITNTNFQLEEIWKGLNYPWGMTFIDEENLLITEKSGGLLRINVSTREQFNIFHDLNILASSQGGLLDVLYHDNFVYFTYSHNHGERYSSTA
;
A
#
# COMPACT_ATOMS: atom_id res chain seq x y z
N MET A 1 15.42 46.84 -31.49
CA MET A 1 16.51 45.84 -31.26
C MET A 1 16.89 45.66 -29.79
N LYS A 2 17.16 46.71 -29.01
CA LYS A 2 17.61 46.57 -27.60
C LYS A 2 16.63 45.82 -26.68
N ILE A 3 15.31 46.06 -26.79
CA ILE A 3 14.27 45.39 -25.98
C ILE A 3 14.14 43.89 -26.31
N PHE A 4 14.17 43.51 -27.58
CA PHE A 4 14.15 42.10 -27.98
C PHE A 4 15.39 41.35 -27.48
N PHE A 5 16.55 42.00 -27.47
CA PHE A 5 17.79 41.43 -26.95
C PHE A 5 17.72 41.23 -25.42
N SER A 6 17.11 42.18 -24.69
CA SER A 6 16.90 42.05 -23.23
C SER A 6 15.90 40.95 -22.86
N ILE A 7 14.84 40.74 -23.66
CA ILE A 7 13.87 39.65 -23.44
C ILE A 7 14.51 38.29 -23.70
N LEU A 8 15.39 38.18 -24.71
CA LEU A 8 16.12 36.95 -25.01
C LEU A 8 17.09 36.56 -23.89
N ILE A 9 17.76 37.55 -23.29
CA ILE A 9 18.64 37.33 -22.13
C ILE A 9 17.83 36.89 -20.91
N PHE A 10 16.64 37.47 -20.67
CA PHE A 10 15.78 37.06 -19.56
C PHE A 10 15.28 35.61 -19.70
N TYR A 11 14.98 35.15 -20.92
CA TYR A 11 14.62 33.75 -21.19
C TYR A 11 15.77 32.76 -20.96
N SER A 12 17.02 33.18 -21.16
CA SER A 12 18.18 32.31 -20.90
C SER A 12 18.41 32.00 -19.41
N PHE A 13 17.84 32.79 -18.49
CA PHE A 13 17.92 32.56 -17.05
C PHE A 13 16.79 31.68 -16.49
N LEU A 14 15.83 31.24 -17.31
CA LEU A 14 14.69 30.40 -16.88
C LEU A 14 14.94 28.89 -17.01
N PHE A 15 16.09 28.46 -17.55
CA PHE A 15 16.47 27.05 -17.62
C PHE A 15 17.53 26.73 -16.56
N ILE A 16 17.10 26.65 -15.30
CA ILE A 16 17.85 25.89 -14.29
C ILE A 16 17.24 24.50 -14.33
N ASP A 17 17.84 23.60 -15.11
CA ASP A 17 17.52 22.18 -15.03
C ASP A 17 17.97 21.69 -13.65
N ALA A 18 17.01 21.51 -12.74
CA ALA A 18 17.24 20.86 -11.47
C ALA A 18 17.47 19.36 -11.74
N PHE A 19 18.71 18.98 -11.98
CA PHE A 19 19.10 17.57 -11.99
C PHE A 19 19.00 17.03 -10.56
N ALA A 20 17.91 16.31 -10.28
CA ALA A 20 17.82 15.53 -9.05
C ALA A 20 18.86 14.40 -9.11
N ASP A 21 19.76 14.37 -8.13
CA ASP A 21 20.74 13.31 -8.03
C ASP A 21 20.02 11.98 -7.72
N VAL A 22 20.15 11.02 -8.62
CA VAL A 22 19.45 9.74 -8.54
C VAL A 22 20.19 8.85 -7.53
N LYS A 23 19.91 9.06 -6.23
CA LYS A 23 20.42 8.20 -5.15
C LYS A 23 19.59 6.92 -5.00
N PHE A 24 19.60 6.05 -6.01
CA PHE A 24 19.12 4.68 -5.83
C PHE A 24 20.30 3.75 -5.57
N SER A 25 20.29 3.05 -4.44
CA SER A 25 21.20 1.93 -4.20
C SER A 25 20.85 0.78 -5.15
N ASN A 26 21.85 0.24 -5.86
CA ASN A 26 21.63 -0.93 -6.71
C ASN A 26 21.39 -2.12 -5.80
N TYR A 27 20.23 -2.78 -5.93
CA TYR A 27 19.87 -3.91 -5.06
C TYR A 27 20.87 -5.08 -5.13
N ARG A 28 21.68 -5.14 -6.21
CA ARG A 28 22.76 -6.11 -6.38
C ARG A 28 23.95 -5.88 -5.43
N ASP A 29 24.07 -4.68 -4.86
CA ASP A 29 25.15 -4.32 -3.95
C ASP A 29 24.82 -4.71 -2.50
N TYR A 30 23.58 -5.11 -2.21
CA TYR A 30 23.21 -5.59 -0.90
C TYR A 30 23.91 -6.91 -0.59
N LYS A 31 24.48 -7.00 0.61
CA LYS A 31 25.13 -8.21 1.10
C LYS A 31 24.08 -9.33 1.18
N ILE A 32 24.30 -10.42 0.47
CA ILE A 32 23.44 -11.60 0.55
C ILE A 32 23.57 -12.16 1.97
N THR A 33 22.44 -12.43 2.61
CA THR A 33 22.43 -13.09 3.91
C THR A 33 22.76 -14.58 3.75
N ASN A 34 23.57 -15.12 4.65
CA ASN A 34 23.80 -16.56 4.77
C ASN A 34 22.74 -17.25 5.64
N THR A 35 21.72 -16.51 6.11
CA THR A 35 20.62 -17.08 6.89
C THR A 35 19.78 -18.00 6.02
N ASN A 36 19.64 -19.25 6.45
CA ASN A 36 18.69 -20.19 5.87
C ASN A 36 17.30 -19.94 6.45
N PHE A 37 16.38 -19.44 5.64
CA PHE A 37 14.99 -19.26 6.03
C PHE A 37 14.21 -20.57 5.83
N GLN A 38 13.42 -20.94 6.83
CA GLN A 38 12.38 -21.97 6.69
C GLN A 38 11.06 -21.26 6.42
N LEU A 39 10.41 -21.59 5.30
CA LEU A 39 9.11 -21.04 4.96
C LEU A 39 8.05 -22.04 5.40
N GLU A 40 7.18 -21.61 6.30
CA GLU A 40 5.98 -22.34 6.66
C GLU A 40 4.76 -21.63 6.08
N GLU A 41 3.88 -22.40 5.46
CA GLU A 41 2.59 -21.89 5.00
C GLU A 41 1.56 -21.98 6.13
N ILE A 42 1.13 -20.82 6.60
CA ILE A 42 0.14 -20.70 7.69
C ILE A 42 -1.29 -20.88 7.16
N TRP A 43 -1.58 -20.33 5.97
CA TRP A 43 -2.92 -20.36 5.39
C TRP A 43 -2.88 -20.41 3.86
N LYS A 44 -3.93 -21.01 3.28
CA LYS A 44 -4.15 -21.11 1.83
C LYS A 44 -5.54 -20.61 1.47
N GLY A 45 -5.71 -20.15 0.23
CA GLY A 45 -7.03 -19.82 -0.32
C GLY A 45 -7.53 -18.41 -0.04
N LEU A 46 -6.64 -17.48 0.36
CA LEU A 46 -6.96 -16.06 0.44
C LEU A 46 -7.29 -15.49 -0.96
N ASN A 47 -8.30 -14.65 -1.02
CA ASN A 47 -8.81 -14.03 -2.23
C ASN A 47 -8.22 -12.62 -2.41
N TYR A 48 -7.09 -12.52 -3.12
CA TYR A 48 -6.35 -11.26 -3.32
C TYR A 48 -6.08 -10.51 -1.99
N PRO A 49 -5.30 -11.10 -1.05
CA PRO A 49 -4.93 -10.43 0.19
C PRO A 49 -4.13 -9.16 -0.10
N TRP A 50 -4.35 -8.10 0.69
CA TRP A 50 -3.77 -6.77 0.45
C TRP A 50 -2.92 -6.26 1.62
N GLY A 51 -3.51 -6.07 2.79
CA GLY A 51 -2.87 -5.60 4.00
C GLY A 51 -2.91 -6.65 5.11
N MET A 52 -1.99 -6.57 6.06
CA MET A 52 -2.02 -7.39 7.27
C MET A 52 -1.42 -6.69 8.49
N THR A 53 -1.93 -7.02 9.67
CA THR A 53 -1.42 -6.49 10.94
C THR A 53 -1.65 -7.51 12.06
N PHE A 54 -0.71 -7.65 12.98
CA PHE A 54 -0.90 -8.48 14.18
C PHE A 54 -1.75 -7.71 15.19
N ILE A 55 -2.76 -8.38 15.75
CA ILE A 55 -3.54 -7.83 16.88
C ILE A 55 -3.02 -8.32 18.23
N ASP A 56 -2.31 -9.45 18.22
CA ASP A 56 -1.53 -10.00 19.33
C ASP A 56 -0.47 -10.96 18.76
N GLU A 57 0.20 -11.75 19.60
CA GLU A 57 1.28 -12.67 19.20
C GLU A 57 0.83 -13.76 18.22
N GLU A 58 -0.46 -14.13 18.22
CA GLU A 58 -0.96 -15.26 17.45
C GLU A 58 -1.97 -14.85 16.38
N ASN A 59 -2.68 -13.74 16.56
CA ASN A 59 -3.78 -13.35 15.69
C ASN A 59 -3.35 -12.28 14.69
N LEU A 60 -3.51 -12.59 13.41
CA LEU A 60 -3.26 -11.71 12.29
C LEU A 60 -4.60 -11.27 11.69
N LEU A 61 -4.79 -9.95 11.52
CA LEU A 61 -5.82 -9.41 10.65
C LEU A 61 -5.30 -9.32 9.23
N ILE A 62 -6.09 -9.75 8.27
CA ILE A 62 -5.81 -9.68 6.83
C ILE A 62 -7.00 -9.04 6.13
N THR A 63 -6.72 -8.09 5.24
CA THR A 63 -7.71 -7.57 4.30
C THR A 63 -7.61 -8.31 2.96
N GLU A 64 -8.76 -8.61 2.38
CA GLU A 64 -8.90 -9.07 1.01
C GLU A 64 -9.45 -7.93 0.18
N LYS A 65 -8.85 -7.67 -0.98
CA LYS A 65 -9.19 -6.54 -1.84
C LYS A 65 -10.69 -6.44 -2.19
N SER A 66 -11.38 -7.58 -2.27
CA SER A 66 -12.82 -7.68 -2.54
C SER A 66 -13.71 -7.17 -1.40
N GLY A 67 -13.13 -6.85 -0.24
CA GLY A 67 -13.83 -6.41 0.96
C GLY A 67 -13.90 -7.46 2.08
N GLY A 68 -13.11 -8.53 1.99
CA GLY A 68 -12.99 -9.49 3.09
C GLY A 68 -12.10 -8.95 4.21
N LEU A 69 -12.54 -9.10 5.46
CA LEU A 69 -11.71 -8.87 6.63
C LEU A 69 -11.63 -10.16 7.44
N LEU A 70 -10.42 -10.69 7.58
CA LEU A 70 -10.18 -12.00 8.17
C LEU A 70 -9.31 -11.85 9.42
N ARG A 71 -9.59 -12.62 10.47
CA ARG A 71 -8.65 -12.92 11.54
C ARG A 71 -8.16 -14.34 11.39
N ILE A 72 -6.86 -14.55 11.33
CA ILE A 72 -6.22 -15.86 11.28
C ILE A 72 -5.33 -16.02 12.49
N ASN A 73 -5.53 -17.08 13.28
CA ASN A 73 -4.58 -17.46 14.31
C ASN A 73 -3.45 -18.28 13.67
N VAL A 74 -2.20 -17.83 13.79
CA VAL A 74 -1.04 -18.45 13.12
C VAL A 74 -0.63 -19.78 13.75
N SER A 75 -0.95 -19.99 15.03
CA SER A 75 -0.65 -21.23 15.78
C SER A 75 -1.67 -22.33 15.46
N THR A 76 -2.97 -22.03 15.57
CA THR A 76 -4.06 -23.00 15.39
C THR A 76 -4.55 -23.12 13.96
N ARG A 77 -4.24 -22.13 13.11
CA ARG A 77 -4.75 -21.98 11.75
C ARG A 77 -6.27 -21.82 11.73
N GLU A 78 -6.87 -21.27 12.79
CA GLU A 78 -8.29 -20.93 12.76
C GLU A 78 -8.50 -19.61 12.02
N GLN A 79 -9.46 -19.59 11.08
CA GLN A 79 -9.90 -18.39 10.38
C GLN A 79 -11.28 -17.95 10.89
N PHE A 80 -11.42 -16.65 11.12
CA PHE A 80 -12.69 -16.00 11.41
C PHE A 80 -12.92 -14.84 10.43
N ASN A 81 -14.12 -14.78 9.85
CA ASN A 81 -14.52 -13.65 9.02
C ASN A 81 -15.11 -12.56 9.93
N ILE A 82 -14.61 -11.33 9.79
CA ILE A 82 -15.12 -10.17 10.51
C ILE A 82 -16.04 -9.40 9.56
N PHE A 83 -17.26 -9.17 10.03
CA PHE A 83 -18.25 -8.41 9.29
C PHE A 83 -18.01 -6.90 9.43
N HIS A 84 -18.22 -6.17 8.34
CA HIS A 84 -18.32 -4.71 8.31
C HIS A 84 -19.30 -4.27 7.22
N ASP A 85 -19.71 -3.01 7.25
CA ASP A 85 -20.66 -2.40 6.31
C ASP A 85 -20.02 -1.31 5.41
N LEU A 86 -18.68 -1.28 5.32
CA LEU A 86 -17.94 -0.36 4.45
C LEU A 86 -18.38 -0.47 2.98
N ASN A 87 -18.64 0.69 2.37
CA ASN A 87 -19.04 0.77 0.96
C ASN A 87 -17.82 0.75 0.04
N ILE A 88 -17.31 -0.46 -0.21
CA ILE A 88 -16.04 -0.68 -0.91
C ILE A 88 -16.26 -0.78 -2.43
N LEU A 89 -15.42 -0.09 -3.20
CA LEU A 89 -15.30 -0.25 -4.64
C LEU A 89 -14.08 -1.10 -5.00
N ALA A 90 -14.27 -2.42 -5.13
CA ALA A 90 -13.23 -3.32 -5.61
C ALA A 90 -13.12 -3.27 -7.14
N SER A 91 -12.28 -2.38 -7.68
CA SER A 91 -12.07 -2.20 -9.12
C SER A 91 -10.62 -1.84 -9.44
N SER A 92 -10.03 -2.48 -10.45
CA SER A 92 -8.63 -2.26 -10.87
C SER A 92 -7.64 -2.38 -9.70
N GLN A 93 -7.11 -1.27 -9.18
CA GLN A 93 -6.22 -1.26 -8.00
C GLN A 93 -6.93 -0.88 -6.70
N GLY A 94 -8.22 -0.53 -6.76
CA GLY A 94 -9.04 -0.22 -5.60
C GLY A 94 -9.68 -1.44 -4.96
N GLY A 95 -10.10 -1.27 -3.70
CA GLY A 95 -10.66 -2.32 -2.85
C GLY A 95 -10.55 -1.97 -1.37
N LEU A 96 -10.62 -2.98 -0.51
CA LEU A 96 -10.14 -2.89 0.87
C LEU A 96 -8.63 -3.06 0.87
N LEU A 97 -7.92 -2.06 1.37
CA LEU A 97 -6.47 -1.94 1.21
C LEU A 97 -5.77 -2.19 2.54
N ASP A 98 -4.89 -1.28 2.97
CA ASP A 98 -4.04 -1.51 4.13
C ASP A 98 -4.83 -1.57 5.44
N VAL A 99 -4.30 -2.27 6.44
CA VAL A 99 -4.86 -2.41 7.78
C VAL A 99 -3.79 -2.20 8.84
N LEU A 100 -4.12 -1.45 9.89
CA LEU A 100 -3.26 -1.23 11.04
C LEU A 100 -4.05 -1.44 12.32
N TYR A 101 -3.53 -2.27 13.21
CA TYR A 101 -3.99 -2.37 14.58
C TYR A 101 -3.07 -1.53 15.47
N HIS A 102 -3.67 -0.61 16.23
CA HIS A 102 -2.93 0.25 17.15
C HIS A 102 -3.84 0.72 18.30
N ASP A 103 -3.37 0.57 19.53
CA ASP A 103 -4.05 1.03 20.75
C ASP A 103 -5.52 0.58 20.86
N ASN A 104 -5.79 -0.69 20.54
CA ASN A 104 -7.13 -1.31 20.49
C ASN A 104 -8.07 -0.75 19.40
N PHE A 105 -7.56 0.03 18.45
CA PHE A 105 -8.27 0.45 17.26
C PHE A 105 -7.75 -0.26 16.03
N VAL A 106 -8.64 -0.50 15.07
CA VAL A 106 -8.27 -1.01 13.75
C VAL A 106 -8.55 0.09 12.73
N TYR A 107 -7.51 0.48 12.02
CA TYR A 107 -7.54 1.46 10.94
C TYR A 107 -7.43 0.74 9.61
N PHE A 108 -8.15 1.23 8.61
CA PHE A 108 -8.12 0.68 7.26
C PHE A 108 -8.06 1.80 6.25
N THR A 109 -7.47 1.51 5.11
CA THR A 109 -7.63 2.34 3.91
C THR A 109 -8.46 1.59 2.88
N TYR A 110 -9.31 2.29 2.13
CA TYR A 110 -10.10 1.65 1.10
C TYR A 110 -10.57 2.61 0.02
N SER A 111 -10.90 2.06 -1.15
CA SER A 111 -11.59 2.80 -2.20
C SER A 111 -13.08 2.88 -1.87
N HIS A 112 -13.55 4.04 -1.42
CA HIS A 112 -14.94 4.28 -1.10
C HIS A 112 -15.77 4.50 -2.35
N ASN A 113 -16.92 3.83 -2.45
CA ASN A 113 -17.84 3.98 -3.56
C ASN A 113 -18.85 5.11 -3.30
N HIS A 114 -18.80 6.19 -4.09
CA HIS A 114 -19.78 7.28 -4.02
C HIS A 114 -20.96 7.10 -5.00
N GLY A 115 -20.98 6.01 -5.78
CA GLY A 115 -21.94 5.81 -6.87
C GLY A 115 -21.51 6.49 -8.18
N GLU A 116 -22.20 6.19 -9.28
CA GLU A 116 -22.02 6.84 -10.60
C GLU A 116 -20.57 6.94 -11.12
N ARG A 117 -19.70 5.99 -10.73
CA ARG A 117 -18.25 5.90 -11.03
C ARG A 117 -17.35 6.84 -10.24
N TYR A 118 -17.85 7.52 -9.22
CA TYR A 118 -17.03 8.32 -8.32
C TYR A 118 -16.48 7.46 -7.18
N SER A 119 -15.19 7.63 -6.90
CA SER A 119 -14.55 7.00 -5.75
C SER A 119 -13.52 7.93 -5.14
N SER A 120 -13.26 7.72 -3.85
CA SER A 120 -12.17 8.37 -3.12
C SER A 120 -11.41 7.33 -2.32
N THR A 121 -10.16 7.63 -1.97
CA THR A 121 -9.45 6.88 -0.94
C THR A 121 -9.89 7.42 0.42
N ALA A 122 -10.42 6.54 1.26
CA ALA A 122 -10.75 6.79 2.65
C ALA A 122 -9.73 6.11 3.56
#